data_AF-A0A957ZUQ8-F1
#
_entry.id   AF-A0A957ZUQ8-F1
#
_cell.length_a   1.000
_cell.length_b   1.000
_cell.length_c   1.000
_cell.angle_alpha   90.00
_cell.angle_beta   90.00
_cell.angle_gamma   90.00
#
_symmetry.space_group_name_H-M   'P 1'
#
loop_
_entity.id
_entity.type
_entity.pdbx_description
1 polymer ?
#
loop_
_entity_poly.entity_id
_entity_poly.type
_entity_poly.pdbx_seq_one_letter_code
_entity_poly.pdbx_strand_id
1 'polypeptide(L)'
;QQVEWRNFEGSQGAIDFSELRRVVDAAGGRGINVLVSVVNAPDWAREPGFDTSVGGPPADPQTYAAFVGRLAGEFCGSGLKAIEVWNEQNLHYEWGNKPLNPADYMNLLRAAYGSIKGACPSMLVISGALTPAGDAGPYARDDFAYLEGMYQNGLARYADGIGVHPSGYNVPPSVGWQEACAVIQQTGNFFNGPCDTPHHSWSFRSTMEGYRNIMVVYGDANKRLWPTEFGWAVGPAVNGAYAYANDNSADEQAAWTVEAYQMMRGWGWVGPAFLWNLNFRVVADGTEKAQWGIVRNDYSPLPVYDALRAMPK
;
A
#
# COMPACT_ATOMS: atom_id res chain seq x y z
N GLN A 1 -8.42 -3.39 0.79
CA GLN A 1 -8.92 -3.62 2.16
C GLN A 1 -7.95 -4.56 2.84
N GLN A 2 -7.55 -4.25 4.06
CA GLN A 2 -6.61 -5.04 4.83
C GLN A 2 -7.33 -6.17 5.59
N VAL A 3 -6.65 -7.29 5.75
CA VAL A 3 -6.97 -8.38 6.67
C VAL A 3 -6.11 -8.16 7.92
N GLU A 4 -6.70 -7.56 8.94
CA GLU A 4 -6.04 -7.45 10.24
C GLU A 4 -6.10 -8.81 10.95
N TRP A 5 -4.99 -9.53 11.06
CA TRP A 5 -4.91 -10.85 11.64
C TRP A 5 -5.61 -10.95 13.01
N ARG A 6 -5.46 -9.91 13.85
CA ARG A 6 -6.16 -9.81 15.15
C ARG A 6 -7.67 -10.02 15.12
N ASN A 7 -8.33 -9.70 14.00
CA ASN A 7 -9.78 -9.82 13.84
C ASN A 7 -10.20 -11.21 13.32
N PHE A 8 -9.25 -12.02 12.85
CA PHE A 8 -9.49 -13.34 12.26
C PHE A 8 -9.05 -14.48 13.19
N GLU A 9 -8.21 -14.22 14.19
CA GLU A 9 -7.69 -15.24 15.11
C GLU A 9 -7.62 -14.71 16.55
N GLY A 10 -8.79 -14.58 17.20
CA GLY A 10 -8.90 -14.03 18.56
C GLY A 10 -8.17 -14.85 19.64
N SER A 11 -7.95 -16.14 19.40
CA SER A 11 -7.05 -17.00 20.18
C SER A 11 -6.31 -17.95 19.26
N GLN A 12 -5.12 -18.38 19.68
CA GLN A 12 -4.25 -19.20 18.85
C GLN A 12 -4.95 -20.46 18.34
N GLY A 13 -4.98 -20.62 17.01
CA GLY A 13 -5.60 -21.72 16.29
C GLY A 13 -7.08 -21.50 15.94
N ALA A 14 -7.77 -20.56 16.60
CA ALA A 14 -9.19 -20.28 16.39
C ALA A 14 -9.40 -19.28 15.25
N ILE A 15 -9.03 -19.69 14.04
CA ILE A 15 -9.12 -18.86 12.83
C ILE A 15 -10.52 -18.96 12.22
N ASP A 16 -11.14 -17.82 11.89
CA ASP A 16 -12.40 -17.75 11.14
C ASP A 16 -12.25 -16.91 9.86
N PHE A 17 -12.35 -17.56 8.70
CA PHE A 17 -12.28 -16.91 7.39
C PHE A 17 -13.65 -16.74 6.70
N SER A 18 -14.77 -16.97 7.40
CA SER A 18 -16.12 -17.00 6.81
C SER A 18 -16.50 -15.71 6.06
N GLU A 19 -16.24 -14.54 6.63
CA GLU A 19 -16.52 -13.27 5.95
C GLU A 19 -15.58 -13.00 4.78
N LEU A 20 -14.29 -13.35 4.90
CA LEU A 20 -13.35 -13.22 3.79
C LEU A 20 -13.72 -14.17 2.64
N ARG A 21 -14.18 -15.38 2.95
CA ARG A 21 -14.71 -16.36 2.01
C ARG A 21 -15.86 -15.79 1.20
N ARG A 22 -16.84 -15.15 1.86
CA ARG A 22 -17.95 -14.46 1.18
C ARG A 22 -17.46 -13.40 0.20
N VAL A 23 -16.47 -12.58 0.59
CA VAL A 23 -15.92 -11.53 -0.28
C VAL A 23 -15.18 -12.13 -1.48
N VAL A 24 -14.27 -13.09 -1.25
CA VAL A 24 -13.47 -13.69 -2.31
C VAL A 24 -14.36 -14.45 -3.31
N ASP A 25 -15.36 -15.19 -2.83
CA ASP A 25 -16.27 -15.92 -3.71
C ASP A 25 -17.16 -14.97 -4.51
N ALA A 26 -17.66 -13.89 -3.90
CA ALA A 26 -18.43 -12.87 -4.59
C ALA A 26 -17.61 -12.15 -5.68
N ALA A 27 -16.34 -11.83 -5.40
CA ALA A 27 -15.42 -11.23 -6.38
C ALA A 27 -15.08 -12.22 -7.49
N GLY A 28 -14.68 -13.45 -7.12
CA GLY A 28 -14.33 -14.51 -8.06
C GLY A 28 -15.47 -14.90 -9.00
N GLY A 29 -16.70 -14.99 -8.48
CA GLY A 29 -17.91 -15.22 -9.28
C GLY A 29 -18.22 -14.12 -10.29
N ARG A 30 -17.57 -12.95 -10.18
CA ARG A 30 -17.64 -11.83 -11.13
C ARG A 30 -16.36 -11.69 -11.97
N GLY A 31 -15.45 -12.65 -11.90
CA GLY A 31 -14.17 -12.62 -12.62
C GLY A 31 -13.16 -11.61 -12.07
N ILE A 32 -13.35 -11.15 -10.82
CA ILE A 32 -12.44 -10.22 -10.16
C ILE A 32 -11.47 -11.02 -9.29
N ASN A 33 -10.17 -10.87 -9.57
CA ASN A 33 -9.12 -11.41 -8.72
C ASN A 33 -8.88 -10.50 -7.52
N VAL A 34 -8.59 -11.11 -6.37
CA VAL A 34 -8.38 -10.41 -5.10
C VAL A 34 -6.91 -10.48 -4.71
N LEU A 35 -6.40 -9.36 -4.19
CA LEU A 35 -5.22 -9.27 -3.34
C LEU A 35 -5.69 -8.86 -1.95
N VAL A 36 -5.11 -9.46 -0.91
CA VAL A 36 -5.28 -9.00 0.48
C VAL A 36 -3.94 -8.62 1.08
N SER A 37 -3.90 -7.50 1.80
CA SER A 37 -2.77 -7.13 2.66
C SER A 37 -3.04 -7.65 4.06
N VAL A 38 -2.12 -8.41 4.65
CA VAL A 38 -2.31 -9.02 5.98
C VAL A 38 -1.43 -8.32 7.00
N VAL A 39 -2.07 -7.71 8.00
CA VAL A 39 -1.43 -6.80 8.98
C VAL A 39 -1.85 -7.13 10.42
N ASN A 40 -1.29 -6.42 11.39
CA ASN A 40 -1.73 -6.36 12.80
C ASN A 40 -1.92 -7.71 13.51
N ALA A 41 -0.90 -8.14 14.25
CA ALA A 41 -0.96 -9.36 15.05
C ALA A 41 -1.96 -9.25 16.23
N PRO A 42 -2.63 -10.36 16.61
CA PRO A 42 -3.43 -10.41 17.83
C PRO A 42 -2.55 -10.27 19.07
N ASP A 43 -3.14 -9.76 20.15
CA ASP A 43 -2.45 -9.50 21.42
C ASP A 43 -1.69 -10.73 21.95
N TRP A 44 -2.25 -11.93 21.80
CA TRP A 44 -1.61 -13.18 22.27
C TRP A 44 -0.33 -13.53 21.50
N ALA A 45 -0.13 -12.96 20.31
CA ALA A 45 1.04 -13.19 19.47
C ALA A 45 2.10 -12.07 19.59
N ARG A 46 1.81 -10.98 20.32
CA ARG A 46 2.71 -9.83 20.49
C ARG A 46 3.65 -10.01 21.68
N GLU A 47 4.76 -9.26 21.68
CA GLU A 47 5.73 -9.29 22.79
C GLU A 47 5.14 -8.79 24.12
N PRO A 48 5.61 -9.28 25.28
CA PRO A 48 5.20 -8.71 26.56
C PRO A 48 5.48 -7.19 26.63
N GLY A 49 4.50 -6.41 27.11
CA GLY A 49 4.63 -4.96 27.26
C GLY A 49 4.51 -4.17 25.96
N PHE A 50 3.98 -4.78 24.90
CA PHE A 50 3.74 -4.11 23.63
C PHE A 50 2.81 -2.89 23.78
N ASP A 51 2.97 -1.90 22.90
CA ASP A 51 2.06 -0.74 22.84
C ASP A 51 0.70 -1.15 22.24
N THR A 52 -0.34 -1.10 23.07
CA THR A 52 -1.71 -1.46 22.71
C THR A 52 -2.46 -0.34 21.96
N SER A 53 -1.89 0.88 21.90
CA SER A 53 -2.50 2.00 21.18
C SER A 53 -2.36 1.89 19.66
N VAL A 54 -1.42 1.07 19.19
CA VAL A 54 -1.15 0.83 17.76
C VAL A 54 -1.11 -0.67 17.44
N GLY A 55 -1.39 -0.99 16.18
CA GLY A 55 -1.13 -2.33 15.64
C GLY A 55 0.37 -2.62 15.59
N GLY A 56 0.74 -3.89 15.43
CA GLY A 56 2.16 -4.24 15.37
C GLY A 56 2.42 -5.70 15.00
N PRO A 57 3.69 -6.03 14.69
CA PRO A 57 4.09 -7.37 14.28
C PRO A 57 3.99 -8.36 15.45
N PRO A 58 4.00 -9.68 15.18
CA PRO A 58 4.14 -10.67 16.24
C PRO A 58 5.54 -10.61 16.89
N ALA A 59 5.65 -11.17 18.09
CA ALA A 59 6.95 -11.44 18.72
C ALA A 59 7.76 -12.49 17.93
N ASP A 60 7.07 -13.48 17.36
CA ASP A 60 7.67 -14.53 16.53
C ASP A 60 7.09 -14.49 15.10
N PRO A 61 7.92 -14.19 14.07
CA PRO A 61 7.56 -14.28 12.67
C PRO A 61 6.89 -15.59 12.24
N GLN A 62 7.23 -16.73 12.86
CA GLN A 62 6.64 -18.03 12.51
C GLN A 62 5.17 -18.12 12.89
N THR A 63 4.73 -17.40 13.93
CA THR A 63 3.32 -17.36 14.31
C THR A 63 2.48 -16.68 13.24
N TYR A 64 2.96 -15.54 12.71
CA TYR A 64 2.32 -14.89 11.56
C TYR A 64 2.40 -15.77 10.30
N ALA A 65 3.55 -16.41 10.05
CA ALA A 65 3.72 -17.31 8.92
C ALA A 65 2.71 -18.47 8.94
N ALA A 66 2.41 -19.03 10.12
CA ALA A 66 1.39 -20.07 10.27
C ALA A 66 -0.01 -19.56 9.88
N PHE A 67 -0.38 -18.34 10.29
CA PHE A 67 -1.65 -17.72 9.91
C PHE A 67 -1.74 -17.48 8.39
N VAL A 68 -0.75 -16.82 7.78
CA VAL A 68 -0.80 -16.56 6.33
C VAL A 68 -0.67 -17.83 5.49
N GLY A 69 -0.01 -18.88 5.99
CA GLY A 69 0.00 -20.21 5.37
C GLY A 69 -1.38 -20.86 5.38
N ARG A 70 -2.09 -20.78 6.51
CA ARG A 70 -3.49 -21.26 6.63
C ARG A 70 -4.41 -20.49 5.68
N LEU A 71 -4.27 -19.16 5.62
CA LEU A 71 -4.99 -18.31 4.67
C LEU A 71 -4.69 -18.72 3.23
N ALA A 72 -3.42 -18.89 2.86
CA ALA A 72 -3.03 -19.30 1.51
C ALA A 72 -3.60 -20.67 1.12
N GLY A 73 -3.55 -21.65 2.04
CA GLY A 73 -4.09 -22.99 1.82
C GLY A 73 -5.62 -22.98 1.65
N GLU A 74 -6.34 -22.30 2.54
CA GLU A 74 -7.80 -22.19 2.52
C GLU A 74 -8.31 -21.57 1.19
N PHE A 75 -7.58 -20.61 0.66
CA PHE A 75 -7.97 -19.88 -0.54
C PHE A 75 -7.23 -20.34 -1.81
N CYS A 76 -6.47 -21.43 -1.75
CA CYS A 76 -5.70 -21.89 -2.90
C CYS A 76 -6.61 -22.26 -4.07
N GLY A 77 -6.31 -21.74 -5.27
CA GLY A 77 -7.14 -21.92 -6.47
C GLY A 77 -8.41 -21.06 -6.53
N SER A 78 -8.76 -20.32 -5.48
CA SER A 78 -9.93 -19.42 -5.45
C SER A 78 -9.67 -18.08 -6.14
N GLY A 79 -10.59 -17.12 -5.99
CA GLY A 79 -10.43 -15.74 -6.48
C GLY A 79 -9.30 -14.95 -5.79
N LEU A 80 -8.80 -15.39 -4.63
CA LEU A 80 -7.64 -14.81 -3.99
C LEU A 80 -6.37 -15.27 -4.72
N LYS A 81 -5.65 -14.32 -5.33
CA LYS A 81 -4.46 -14.61 -6.16
C LYS A 81 -3.17 -14.11 -5.57
N ALA A 82 -3.24 -13.14 -4.66
CA ALA A 82 -2.06 -12.55 -4.04
C ALA A 82 -2.28 -12.23 -2.57
N ILE A 83 -1.23 -12.39 -1.78
CA ILE A 83 -1.13 -11.93 -0.40
C ILE A 83 0.02 -10.92 -0.36
N GLU A 84 -0.29 -9.70 0.04
CA GLU A 84 0.71 -8.72 0.44
C GLU A 84 1.04 -8.94 1.92
N VAL A 85 2.33 -9.07 2.21
CA VAL A 85 2.83 -9.37 3.54
C VAL A 85 3.19 -8.06 4.24
N TRP A 86 2.29 -7.63 5.11
CA TRP A 86 2.32 -6.36 5.84
C TRP A 86 1.96 -5.12 5.01
N ASN A 87 1.96 -3.97 5.67
CA ASN A 87 1.64 -2.65 5.15
C ASN A 87 2.55 -1.60 5.79
N GLU A 88 3.17 -0.73 5.00
CA GLU A 88 3.86 0.48 5.44
C GLU A 88 4.82 0.28 6.63
N GLN A 89 5.58 -0.83 6.62
CA GLN A 89 6.53 -1.21 7.69
C GLN A 89 7.66 -0.19 7.95
N ASN A 90 7.74 0.88 7.16
CA ASN A 90 8.63 2.01 7.38
C ASN A 90 7.99 3.17 8.14
N LEU A 91 6.77 2.99 8.68
CA LEU A 91 6.13 3.89 9.64
C LEU A 91 6.03 3.25 11.03
N HIS A 92 6.34 4.02 12.06
CA HIS A 92 6.42 3.53 13.43
C HIS A 92 5.11 2.93 13.94
N TYR A 93 3.97 3.57 13.66
CA TYR A 93 2.66 3.13 14.13
C TYR A 93 2.13 1.90 13.38
N GLU A 94 2.60 1.67 12.16
CA GLU A 94 2.33 0.46 11.38
C GLU A 94 3.25 -0.71 11.81
N TRP A 95 4.26 -0.44 12.63
CA TRP A 95 5.23 -1.41 13.12
C TRP A 95 5.27 -1.49 14.66
N GLY A 96 4.18 -1.16 15.34
CA GLY A 96 4.06 -1.32 16.80
C GLY A 96 4.97 -0.42 17.62
N ASN A 97 5.34 0.75 17.09
CA ASN A 97 6.31 1.68 17.68
C ASN A 97 7.71 1.08 17.93
N LYS A 98 8.02 -0.04 17.26
CA LYS A 98 9.34 -0.65 17.28
C LYS A 98 10.32 0.11 16.37
N PRO A 99 11.64 -0.05 16.58
CA PRO A 99 12.63 0.48 15.65
C PRO A 99 12.38 0.03 14.20
N LEU A 100 12.49 0.99 13.27
CA LEU A 100 12.23 0.77 11.84
C LEU A 100 13.45 0.18 11.15
N ASN A 101 13.46 -1.15 11.08
CA ASN A 101 14.58 -1.93 10.57
C ASN A 101 14.15 -2.89 9.44
N PRO A 102 14.66 -2.71 8.21
CA PRO A 102 14.38 -3.60 7.09
C PRO A 102 14.70 -5.07 7.34
N ALA A 103 15.72 -5.36 8.16
CA ALA A 103 16.09 -6.74 8.48
C ALA A 103 15.00 -7.45 9.29
N ASP A 104 14.34 -6.74 10.21
CA ASP A 104 13.26 -7.29 11.04
C ASP A 104 12.02 -7.58 10.21
N TYR A 105 11.65 -6.66 9.31
CA TYR A 105 10.61 -6.93 8.31
C TYR A 105 10.96 -8.12 7.42
N MET A 106 12.21 -8.23 6.95
CA MET A 106 12.63 -9.35 6.10
C MET A 106 12.59 -10.71 6.82
N ASN A 107 12.69 -10.75 8.14
CA ASN A 107 12.47 -11.98 8.91
C ASN A 107 10.99 -12.40 8.88
N LEU A 108 10.06 -11.43 8.98
CA LEU A 108 8.62 -11.66 8.79
C LEU A 108 8.30 -12.14 7.37
N LEU A 109 8.76 -11.40 6.35
CA LEU A 109 8.49 -11.72 4.94
C LEU A 109 9.04 -13.10 4.56
N ARG A 110 10.26 -13.44 4.99
CA ARG A 110 10.86 -14.75 4.68
C ARG A 110 10.04 -15.92 5.23
N ALA A 111 9.60 -15.82 6.49
CA ALA A 111 8.78 -16.85 7.12
C ALA A 111 7.42 -16.97 6.42
N ALA A 112 6.76 -15.83 6.17
CA ALA A 112 5.50 -15.76 5.44
C ALA A 112 5.60 -16.38 4.04
N TYR A 113 6.62 -16.00 3.26
CA TYR A 113 6.85 -16.51 1.91
C TYR A 113 6.96 -18.04 1.90
N GLY A 114 7.77 -18.62 2.78
CA GLY A 114 7.94 -20.07 2.88
C GLY A 114 6.63 -20.80 3.19
N SER A 115 5.86 -20.26 4.15
CA SER A 115 4.58 -20.84 4.56
C SER A 115 3.51 -20.72 3.47
N ILE A 116 3.38 -19.55 2.84
CA ILE A 116 2.44 -19.30 1.73
C ILE A 116 2.76 -20.22 0.55
N LYS A 117 4.02 -20.27 0.11
CA LYS A 117 4.43 -21.12 -1.02
C LYS A 117 4.29 -22.62 -0.72
N GLY A 118 4.52 -23.03 0.53
CA GLY A 118 4.30 -24.41 0.96
C GLY A 118 2.82 -24.82 0.92
N ALA A 119 1.91 -23.92 1.31
CA ALA A 119 0.47 -24.18 1.32
C ALA A 119 -0.19 -24.02 -0.06
N CYS A 120 0.25 -23.03 -0.85
CA CYS A 120 -0.27 -22.74 -2.18
C CYS A 120 0.83 -22.19 -3.10
N PRO A 121 1.53 -23.05 -3.86
CA PRO A 121 2.64 -22.63 -4.73
C PRO A 121 2.27 -21.57 -5.77
N SER A 122 1.01 -21.52 -6.20
CA SER A 122 0.50 -20.55 -7.17
C SER A 122 0.11 -19.18 -6.58
N MET A 123 0.02 -19.06 -5.25
CA MET A 123 -0.30 -17.79 -4.60
C MET A 123 0.87 -16.82 -4.78
N LEU A 124 0.60 -15.61 -5.26
CA LEU A 124 1.60 -14.57 -5.36
C LEU A 124 1.86 -13.95 -3.99
N VAL A 125 3.11 -13.76 -3.64
CA VAL A 125 3.55 -13.07 -2.43
C VAL A 125 4.08 -11.70 -2.83
N ILE A 126 3.40 -10.65 -2.40
CA ILE A 126 3.81 -9.27 -2.62
C ILE A 126 4.47 -8.78 -1.32
N SER A 127 5.63 -8.13 -1.42
CA SER A 127 6.21 -7.48 -0.24
C SER A 127 5.26 -6.38 0.24
N GLY A 128 5.22 -6.14 1.55
CA GLY A 128 4.52 -5.02 2.14
C GLY A 128 4.99 -3.73 1.48
N ALA A 129 4.02 -2.94 1.04
CA ALA A 129 4.30 -1.69 0.37
C ALA A 129 4.85 -0.65 1.35
N LEU A 130 5.95 -0.04 0.94
CA LEU A 130 6.53 1.09 1.63
C LEU A 130 5.79 2.37 1.25
N THR A 131 5.73 3.29 2.19
CA THR A 131 5.10 4.60 2.02
C THR A 131 6.15 5.70 1.91
N PRO A 132 6.04 6.63 0.95
CA PRO A 132 6.98 7.72 0.75
C PRO A 132 6.78 8.79 1.84
N ALA A 133 7.37 8.56 3.01
CA ALA A 133 7.20 9.40 4.19
C ALA A 133 8.40 10.31 4.51
N GLY A 134 9.41 10.32 3.63
CA GLY A 134 10.70 10.96 3.92
C GLY A 134 11.46 10.26 5.04
N ASP A 135 12.43 10.96 5.64
CA ASP A 135 13.18 10.47 6.80
C ASP A 135 12.84 11.31 8.04
N ALA A 136 12.01 10.76 8.92
CA ALA A 136 11.44 11.47 10.07
C ALA A 136 11.83 10.82 11.40
N GLY A 137 13.13 10.52 11.56
CA GLY A 137 13.70 10.01 12.80
C GLY A 137 13.04 8.69 13.25
N PRO A 138 12.55 8.57 14.50
CA PRO A 138 11.93 7.33 14.97
C PRO A 138 10.57 7.05 14.32
N TYR A 139 9.96 8.04 13.65
CA TYR A 139 8.58 7.94 13.16
C TYR A 139 8.48 7.36 11.75
N ALA A 140 9.41 7.71 10.86
CA ALA A 140 9.44 7.19 9.52
C ALA A 140 10.87 7.03 9.05
N ARG A 141 11.10 6.01 8.22
CA ARG A 141 12.37 5.80 7.52
C ARG A 141 12.14 5.98 6.03
N ASP A 142 13.09 6.68 5.40
CA ASP A 142 13.10 6.88 3.94
C ASP A 142 12.89 5.56 3.21
N ASP A 143 11.94 5.56 2.28
CA ASP A 143 11.45 4.35 1.65
C ASP A 143 12.41 3.81 0.60
N PHE A 144 13.26 4.64 -0.01
CA PHE A 144 14.36 4.15 -0.86
C PHE A 144 15.41 3.43 0.00
N ALA A 145 15.86 4.06 1.09
CA ALA A 145 16.81 3.46 2.02
C ALA A 145 16.26 2.19 2.69
N TYR A 146 14.97 2.16 2.99
CA TYR A 146 14.31 0.97 3.53
C TYR A 146 14.28 -0.16 2.49
N LEU A 147 13.91 0.12 1.23
CA LEU A 147 13.89 -0.86 0.14
C LEU A 147 15.29 -1.41 -0.17
N GLU A 148 16.32 -0.57 -0.21
CA GLU A 148 17.71 -1.04 -0.34
C GLU A 148 18.09 -1.97 0.81
N GLY A 149 17.71 -1.62 2.04
CA GLY A 149 17.88 -2.47 3.21
C GLY A 149 17.14 -3.82 3.10
N MET A 150 15.92 -3.84 2.53
CA MET A 150 15.21 -5.09 2.25
C MET A 150 15.97 -5.95 1.24
N TYR A 151 16.50 -5.34 0.17
CA TYR A 151 17.30 -6.05 -0.83
C TYR A 151 18.61 -6.60 -0.27
N GLN A 152 19.32 -5.83 0.55
CA GLN A 152 20.50 -6.29 1.28
C GLN A 152 20.20 -7.50 2.19
N ASN A 153 18.96 -7.61 2.66
CA ASN A 153 18.47 -8.72 3.48
C ASN A 153 17.74 -9.82 2.66
N GLY A 154 17.85 -9.79 1.33
CA GLY A 154 17.46 -10.87 0.44
C GLY A 154 16.05 -10.80 -0.16
N LEU A 155 15.42 -9.62 -0.20
CA LEU A 155 14.09 -9.39 -0.81
C LEU A 155 13.88 -10.11 -2.15
N ALA A 156 14.88 -10.08 -3.03
CA ALA A 156 14.83 -10.72 -4.35
C ALA A 156 14.48 -12.23 -4.31
N ARG A 157 14.59 -12.92 -3.18
CA ARG A 157 14.25 -14.35 -3.04
C ARG A 157 12.90 -14.63 -2.40
N TYR A 158 12.27 -13.61 -1.79
CA TYR A 158 11.14 -13.82 -0.86
C TYR A 158 9.89 -13.00 -1.23
N ALA A 159 9.78 -12.56 -2.48
CA ALA A 159 8.58 -11.94 -3.03
C ALA A 159 8.49 -12.20 -4.55
N ASP A 160 7.27 -12.31 -5.07
CA ASP A 160 6.96 -12.39 -6.51
C ASP A 160 6.75 -11.00 -7.16
N GLY A 161 6.43 -10.01 -6.34
CA GLY A 161 6.28 -8.60 -6.72
C GLY A 161 6.56 -7.69 -5.54
N ILE A 162 6.92 -6.43 -5.83
CA ILE A 162 7.31 -5.47 -4.80
C ILE A 162 6.17 -4.47 -4.61
N GLY A 163 5.55 -4.46 -3.43
CA GLY A 163 4.52 -3.48 -3.06
C GLY A 163 5.08 -2.06 -2.97
N VAL A 164 4.28 -1.06 -3.35
CA VAL A 164 4.65 0.36 -3.25
C VAL A 164 3.39 1.23 -3.08
N HIS A 165 3.46 2.29 -2.28
CA HIS A 165 2.38 3.27 -2.11
C HIS A 165 2.75 4.64 -2.70
N PRO A 166 2.86 4.81 -4.02
CA PRO A 166 3.31 6.09 -4.59
C PRO A 166 2.25 7.17 -4.35
N SER A 167 2.58 8.15 -3.50
CA SER A 167 1.73 9.30 -3.19
C SER A 167 1.98 10.46 -4.15
N GLY A 168 0.91 11.09 -4.62
CA GLY A 168 0.98 12.26 -5.49
C GLY A 168 0.81 13.60 -4.78
N TYR A 169 0.37 13.64 -3.51
CA TYR A 169 0.11 14.88 -2.77
C TYR A 169 -0.67 15.94 -3.59
N ASN A 170 -0.11 17.14 -3.78
CA ASN A 170 -0.62 18.19 -4.69
C ASN A 170 0.23 18.32 -5.97
N VAL A 171 0.87 17.24 -6.40
CA VAL A 171 1.79 17.19 -7.55
C VAL A 171 1.21 16.27 -8.63
N PRO A 172 1.16 16.71 -9.91
CA PRO A 172 0.74 15.86 -11.03
C PRO A 172 1.59 14.59 -11.16
N PRO A 173 1.03 13.47 -11.65
CA PRO A 173 1.72 12.18 -11.68
C PRO A 173 2.98 12.17 -12.54
N SER A 174 3.03 12.96 -13.62
CA SER A 174 4.16 13.03 -14.54
C SER A 174 5.33 13.89 -14.07
N VAL A 175 5.13 14.66 -13.00
CA VAL A 175 6.11 15.63 -12.48
C VAL A 175 7.08 14.94 -11.53
N GLY A 176 8.38 15.08 -11.81
CA GLY A 176 9.46 14.64 -10.94
C GLY A 176 9.61 15.54 -9.71
N TRP A 177 10.25 15.02 -8.67
CA TRP A 177 10.36 15.75 -7.40
C TRP A 177 11.22 17.02 -7.50
N GLN A 178 12.18 17.07 -8.44
CA GLN A 178 12.99 18.25 -8.69
C GLN A 178 12.17 19.39 -9.30
N GLU A 179 11.15 19.07 -10.11
CA GLU A 179 10.25 20.04 -10.73
C GLU A 179 9.04 20.36 -9.85
N ALA A 180 8.73 19.52 -8.85
CA ALA A 180 7.52 19.62 -8.04
C ALA A 180 7.33 21.02 -7.44
N CYS A 181 8.36 21.61 -6.83
CA CYS A 181 8.25 22.96 -6.26
C CYS A 181 7.86 24.01 -7.30
N ALA A 182 8.47 23.99 -8.49
CA ALA A 182 8.16 24.95 -9.55
C ALA A 182 6.73 24.77 -10.09
N VAL A 183 6.23 23.53 -10.11
CA VAL A 183 4.86 23.23 -10.54
C VAL A 183 3.84 23.71 -9.50
N ILE A 184 4.07 23.43 -8.21
CA ILE A 184 3.09 23.79 -7.18
C ILE A 184 3.07 25.28 -6.86
N GLN A 185 4.14 26.03 -7.16
CA GLN A 185 4.19 27.49 -7.00
C GLN A 185 3.35 28.25 -8.04
N GLN A 186 2.69 27.55 -8.97
CA GLN A 186 1.68 28.15 -9.83
C GLN A 186 0.48 28.65 -8.99
N THR A 187 -0.22 29.68 -9.48
CA THR A 187 -1.23 30.41 -8.68
C THR A 187 -2.38 29.50 -8.23
N GLY A 188 -2.68 29.49 -6.93
CA GLY A 188 -3.89 28.84 -6.38
C GLY A 188 -3.62 27.78 -5.31
N ASN A 189 -2.39 27.27 -5.23
CA ASN A 189 -1.98 26.29 -4.21
C ASN A 189 -1.51 26.97 -2.92
N PHE A 190 -1.77 26.33 -1.79
CA PHE A 190 -1.39 26.80 -0.46
C PHE A 190 -0.41 25.84 0.25
N PHE A 191 -0.37 24.56 -0.13
CA PHE A 191 0.54 23.59 0.46
C PHE A 191 1.91 23.64 -0.21
N ASN A 192 2.95 23.91 0.57
CA ASN A 192 4.32 24.17 0.07
C ASN A 192 5.33 23.06 0.37
N GLY A 193 4.88 21.86 0.78
CA GLY A 193 5.74 20.74 1.22
C GLY A 193 6.91 20.41 0.27
N PRO A 194 6.69 20.24 -1.04
CA PRO A 194 7.75 20.02 -2.03
C PRO A 194 8.81 21.14 -2.12
N CYS A 195 8.48 22.38 -1.75
CA CYS A 195 9.41 23.51 -1.71
C CYS A 195 10.11 23.63 -0.35
N ASP A 196 9.37 23.45 0.74
CA ASP A 196 9.90 23.58 2.10
C ASP A 196 10.84 22.43 2.44
N THR A 197 10.56 21.23 1.93
CA THR A 197 11.33 20.01 2.15
C THR A 197 11.52 19.23 0.84
N PRO A 198 12.37 19.71 -0.09
CA PRO A 198 12.56 19.05 -1.38
C PRO A 198 13.04 17.60 -1.21
N HIS A 199 12.19 16.66 -1.60
CA HIS A 199 12.41 15.24 -1.38
C HIS A 199 11.62 14.40 -2.40
N HIS A 200 12.12 13.21 -2.74
CA HIS A 200 11.50 12.34 -3.74
C HIS A 200 10.11 11.84 -3.34
N SER A 201 9.84 11.78 -2.03
CA SER A 201 8.59 11.32 -1.44
C SER A 201 7.35 12.14 -1.82
N TRP A 202 7.53 13.35 -2.36
CA TRP A 202 6.42 14.20 -2.81
C TRP A 202 5.89 13.85 -4.20
N SER A 203 6.53 12.94 -4.94
CA SER A 203 6.26 12.72 -6.36
C SER A 203 6.01 11.24 -6.67
N PHE A 204 4.79 10.96 -7.13
CA PHE A 204 4.37 9.65 -7.63
C PHE A 204 5.38 9.03 -8.61
N ARG A 205 5.77 9.79 -9.65
CA ARG A 205 6.74 9.32 -10.65
C ARG A 205 8.10 9.05 -10.04
N SER A 206 8.58 9.92 -9.16
CA SER A 206 9.89 9.76 -8.54
C SER A 206 9.95 8.51 -7.68
N THR A 207 8.91 8.23 -6.88
CA THR A 207 8.81 7.00 -6.10
C THR A 207 8.85 5.78 -7.03
N MET A 208 8.03 5.76 -8.09
CA MET A 208 7.93 4.63 -9.00
C MET A 208 9.23 4.37 -9.78
N GLU A 209 9.82 5.40 -10.40
CA GLU A 209 11.08 5.28 -11.14
C GLU A 209 12.26 4.97 -10.21
N GLY A 210 12.29 5.55 -9.01
CA GLY A 210 13.32 5.29 -8.00
C GLY A 210 13.31 3.84 -7.53
N TYR A 211 12.15 3.28 -7.21
CA TYR A 211 12.03 1.87 -6.84
C TYR A 211 12.49 0.99 -8.00
N ARG A 212 12.06 1.31 -9.23
CA ARG A 212 12.50 0.56 -10.41
C ARG A 212 14.02 0.57 -10.55
N ASN A 213 14.67 1.71 -10.32
CA ASN A 213 16.12 1.83 -10.38
C ASN A 213 16.81 0.99 -9.28
N ILE A 214 16.28 1.00 -8.05
CA ILE A 214 16.79 0.15 -6.96
C ILE A 214 16.66 -1.35 -7.35
N MET A 215 15.50 -1.77 -7.89
CA MET A 215 15.32 -3.15 -8.37
C MET A 215 16.37 -3.52 -9.43
N VAL A 216 16.71 -2.61 -10.34
CA VAL A 216 17.75 -2.83 -11.36
C VAL A 216 19.13 -3.01 -10.73
N VAL A 217 19.50 -2.15 -9.78
CA VAL A 217 20.78 -2.22 -9.05
C VAL A 217 20.95 -3.58 -8.36
N TYR A 218 19.89 -4.10 -7.76
CA TYR A 218 19.89 -5.38 -7.06
C TYR A 218 19.59 -6.60 -7.95
N GLY A 219 19.51 -6.42 -9.28
CA GLY A 219 19.32 -7.51 -10.23
C GLY A 219 17.92 -8.12 -10.25
N ASP A 220 16.91 -7.40 -9.74
CA ASP A 220 15.53 -7.87 -9.61
C ASP A 220 14.57 -7.24 -10.64
N ALA A 221 15.12 -6.70 -11.72
CA ALA A 221 14.38 -6.00 -12.77
C ALA A 221 13.34 -6.85 -13.53
N ASN A 222 13.36 -8.17 -13.33
CA ASN A 222 12.38 -9.10 -13.93
C ASN A 222 11.06 -9.13 -13.17
N LYS A 223 11.02 -8.67 -11.93
CA LYS A 223 9.79 -8.52 -11.16
C LYS A 223 9.13 -7.18 -11.43
N ARG A 224 7.87 -7.07 -11.03
CA ARG A 224 7.05 -5.87 -11.20
C ARG A 224 6.86 -5.16 -9.87
N LEU A 225 6.70 -3.84 -9.95
CA LEU A 225 6.15 -3.04 -8.86
C LEU A 225 4.63 -3.17 -8.82
N TRP A 226 4.05 -3.32 -7.63
CA TRP A 226 2.62 -3.45 -7.39
C TRP A 226 2.15 -2.26 -6.55
N PRO A 227 1.60 -1.21 -7.18
CA PRO A 227 1.03 -0.08 -6.45
C PRO A 227 -0.24 -0.53 -5.73
N THR A 228 -0.10 -1.00 -4.49
CA THR A 228 -1.20 -1.55 -3.68
C THR A 228 -2.09 -0.46 -3.07
N GLU A 229 -1.58 0.77 -3.03
CA GLU A 229 -2.35 2.00 -2.84
C GLU A 229 -1.72 3.12 -3.67
N PHE A 230 -2.53 3.94 -4.34
CA PHE A 230 -2.09 5.21 -4.93
C PHE A 230 -3.31 6.11 -5.15
N GLY A 231 -3.09 7.40 -5.38
CA GLY A 231 -4.14 8.34 -5.75
C GLY A 231 -3.90 9.76 -5.24
N TRP A 232 -4.88 10.63 -5.45
CA TRP A 232 -4.88 12.02 -5.02
C TRP A 232 -6.12 12.30 -4.17
N ALA A 233 -5.92 12.93 -3.01
CA ALA A 233 -7.01 13.38 -2.15
C ALA A 233 -7.59 14.69 -2.67
N VAL A 234 -8.90 14.89 -2.54
CA VAL A 234 -9.59 16.16 -2.82
C VAL A 234 -10.18 16.71 -1.53
N GLY A 235 -10.01 18.01 -1.32
CA GLY A 235 -10.49 18.71 -0.14
C GLY A 235 -12.03 18.75 -0.01
N PRO A 236 -12.54 19.32 1.10
CA PRO A 236 -11.76 19.94 2.18
C PRO A 236 -11.01 18.92 3.03
N ALA A 237 -9.79 19.28 3.47
CA ALA A 237 -8.99 18.46 4.36
C ALA A 237 -9.64 18.35 5.75
N VAL A 238 -9.90 17.13 6.20
CA VAL A 238 -10.48 16.85 7.53
C VAL A 238 -9.46 17.10 8.64
N ASN A 239 -8.19 16.86 8.34
CA ASN A 239 -7.06 17.04 9.26
C ASN A 239 -5.97 17.87 8.55
N GLY A 240 -5.33 18.78 9.29
CA GLY A 240 -4.25 19.64 8.77
C GLY A 240 -3.04 18.88 8.21
N ALA A 241 -2.79 17.64 8.65
CA ALA A 241 -1.75 16.78 8.06
C ALA A 241 -2.02 16.45 6.58
N TYR A 242 -3.26 16.62 6.12
CA TYR A 242 -3.72 16.37 4.75
C TYR A 242 -4.05 17.66 4.00
N ALA A 243 -3.50 18.80 4.45
CA ALA A 243 -3.78 20.12 3.87
C ALA A 243 -3.50 20.22 2.37
N TYR A 244 -2.56 19.42 1.84
CA TYR A 244 -2.28 19.30 0.40
C TYR A 244 -3.53 18.95 -0.43
N ALA A 245 -4.51 18.27 0.15
CA ALA A 245 -5.74 17.92 -0.54
C ALA A 245 -6.61 19.13 -0.90
N ASN A 246 -6.46 20.26 -0.17
CA ASN A 246 -7.20 21.48 -0.45
C ASN A 246 -6.78 22.15 -1.76
N ASP A 247 -5.57 21.85 -2.25
CA ASP A 247 -5.04 22.35 -3.49
C ASP A 247 -5.56 21.56 -4.70
N ASN A 248 -6.04 20.34 -4.48
CA ASN A 248 -6.49 19.45 -5.53
C ASN A 248 -7.99 19.65 -5.81
N SER A 249 -8.33 19.88 -7.08
CA SER A 249 -9.69 19.84 -7.59
C SER A 249 -10.16 18.41 -7.92
N ALA A 250 -11.48 18.23 -8.04
CA ALA A 250 -12.05 16.96 -8.49
C ALA A 250 -11.66 16.61 -9.94
N ASP A 251 -11.43 17.63 -10.78
CA ASP A 251 -10.98 17.45 -12.17
C ASP A 251 -9.51 17.03 -12.22
N GLU A 252 -8.65 17.58 -11.37
CA GLU A 252 -7.26 17.13 -11.23
C GLU A 252 -7.19 15.70 -10.71
N GLN A 253 -7.96 15.35 -9.66
CA GLN A 253 -8.04 13.96 -9.19
C GLN A 253 -8.43 13.01 -10.32
N ALA A 254 -9.41 13.38 -11.15
CA ALA A 254 -9.84 12.57 -12.28
C ALA A 254 -8.75 12.44 -13.36
N ALA A 255 -8.16 13.55 -13.79
CA ALA A 255 -7.16 13.59 -14.83
C ALA A 255 -5.86 12.88 -14.42
N TRP A 256 -5.34 13.19 -13.23
CA TRP A 256 -4.10 12.63 -12.70
C TRP A 256 -4.21 11.13 -12.42
N THR A 257 -5.35 10.66 -11.93
CA THR A 257 -5.55 9.22 -11.72
C THR A 257 -5.53 8.45 -13.05
N VAL A 258 -6.17 8.98 -14.10
CA VAL A 258 -6.14 8.36 -15.44
C VAL A 258 -4.73 8.41 -16.03
N GLU A 259 -4.05 9.55 -15.94
CA GLU A 259 -2.67 9.72 -16.41
C GLU A 259 -1.73 8.73 -15.71
N ALA A 260 -1.81 8.58 -14.39
CA ALA A 260 -1.02 7.62 -13.63
C ALA A 260 -1.22 6.17 -14.11
N TYR A 261 -2.47 5.75 -14.33
CA TYR A 261 -2.74 4.42 -14.89
C TYR A 261 -2.13 4.23 -16.29
N GLN A 262 -2.23 5.25 -17.15
CA GLN A 262 -1.65 5.20 -18.50
C GLN A 262 -0.13 5.17 -18.46
N MET A 263 0.51 5.94 -17.57
CA MET A 263 1.96 5.90 -17.34
C MET A 263 2.40 4.52 -16.88
N MET A 264 1.75 3.96 -15.85
CA MET A 264 2.06 2.62 -15.33
C MET A 264 1.92 1.55 -16.41
N ARG A 265 0.89 1.64 -17.26
CA ARG A 265 0.72 0.75 -18.42
C ARG A 265 1.85 0.91 -19.44
N GLY A 266 2.23 2.16 -19.76
CA GLY A 266 3.27 2.47 -20.74
C GLY A 266 4.67 2.06 -20.29
N TRP A 267 4.95 2.09 -18.99
CA TRP A 267 6.24 1.69 -18.42
C TRP A 267 6.56 0.19 -18.59
N GLY A 268 5.55 -0.69 -18.59
CA GLY A 268 5.72 -2.13 -18.82
C GLY A 268 6.37 -2.92 -17.67
N TRP A 269 6.82 -2.27 -16.60
CA TRP A 269 7.39 -2.89 -15.39
C TRP A 269 6.47 -2.77 -14.15
N VAL A 270 5.23 -2.31 -14.34
CA VAL A 270 4.22 -2.23 -13.29
C VAL A 270 3.23 -3.40 -13.40
N GLY A 271 2.90 -3.98 -12.26
CA GLY A 271 1.89 -5.02 -12.08
C GLY A 271 0.48 -4.44 -11.94
N PRO A 272 -0.46 -5.20 -11.37
CA PRO A 272 -1.75 -4.66 -10.94
C PRO A 272 -1.56 -3.45 -10.01
N ALA A 273 -2.32 -2.39 -10.27
CA ALA A 273 -2.31 -1.15 -9.49
C ALA A 273 -3.72 -0.87 -8.93
N PHE A 274 -3.77 -0.55 -7.64
CA PHE A 274 -4.98 -0.45 -6.85
C PHE A 274 -5.20 1.01 -6.42
N LEU A 275 -6.19 1.64 -7.02
CA LEU A 275 -6.59 2.99 -6.64
C LEU A 275 -7.15 2.97 -5.22
N TRP A 276 -6.57 3.79 -4.35
CA TRP A 276 -7.12 4.09 -3.05
C TRP A 276 -8.00 5.34 -3.19
N ASN A 277 -9.34 5.25 -3.05
CA ASN A 277 -10.14 4.05 -2.77
C ASN A 277 -11.55 4.16 -3.39
N LEU A 278 -12.31 3.05 -3.32
CA LEU A 278 -13.67 3.02 -3.88
C LEU A 278 -14.65 3.91 -3.08
N ASN A 279 -14.92 3.58 -1.81
CA ASN A 279 -16.14 4.01 -1.11
C ASN A 279 -15.93 4.48 0.34
N PHE A 280 -14.76 4.98 0.72
CA PHE A 280 -14.58 5.52 2.08
C PHE A 280 -15.39 6.77 2.37
N ARG A 281 -15.86 7.49 1.34
CA ARG A 281 -16.95 8.48 1.51
C ARG A 281 -18.26 7.89 2.03
N VAL A 282 -18.45 6.57 1.92
CA VAL A 282 -19.63 5.86 2.44
C VAL A 282 -19.35 5.21 3.79
N VAL A 283 -18.26 4.43 3.89
CA VAL A 283 -18.01 3.56 5.07
C VAL A 283 -17.08 4.17 6.12
N ALA A 284 -16.43 5.29 5.81
CA ALA A 284 -15.53 6.02 6.70
C ALA A 284 -15.71 7.53 6.51
N ASP A 285 -16.96 7.97 6.35
CA ASP A 285 -17.29 9.38 6.13
C ASP A 285 -16.79 10.25 7.29
N GLY A 286 -16.41 11.48 6.98
CA GLY A 286 -15.84 12.42 7.95
C GLY A 286 -14.41 12.09 8.42
N THR A 287 -13.76 11.08 7.87
CA THR A 287 -12.32 10.83 8.05
C THR A 287 -11.53 11.40 6.87
N GLU A 288 -10.22 11.59 7.04
CA GLU A 288 -9.33 11.95 5.93
C GLU A 288 -9.49 10.99 4.75
N LYS A 289 -9.69 9.69 5.03
CA LYS A 289 -9.74 8.62 4.02
C LYS A 289 -10.86 8.82 2.99
N ALA A 290 -11.93 9.53 3.36
CA ALA A 290 -13.02 9.87 2.46
C ALA A 290 -12.56 10.79 1.30
N GLN A 291 -11.50 11.57 1.48
CA GLN A 291 -11.00 12.52 0.48
C GLN A 291 -10.50 11.84 -0.81
N TRP A 292 -10.15 10.55 -0.76
CA TRP A 292 -9.73 9.72 -1.89
C TRP A 292 -10.84 8.91 -2.55
N GLY A 293 -12.04 8.86 -1.94
CA GLY A 293 -13.14 8.04 -2.44
C GLY A 293 -13.63 8.50 -3.82
N ILE A 294 -13.94 7.57 -4.71
CA ILE A 294 -14.39 7.85 -6.09
C ILE A 294 -15.92 7.82 -6.26
N VAL A 295 -16.68 7.51 -5.20
CA VAL A 295 -18.15 7.60 -5.20
C VAL A 295 -18.65 8.48 -4.07
N ARG A 296 -19.81 9.10 -4.24
CA ARG A 296 -20.51 9.85 -3.18
C ARG A 296 -21.12 8.91 -2.14
N ASN A 297 -21.63 9.47 -1.04
CA ASN A 297 -22.29 8.73 0.05
C ASN A 297 -23.49 7.89 -0.42
N ASP A 298 -24.15 8.28 -1.52
CA ASP A 298 -25.25 7.55 -2.16
C ASP A 298 -24.78 6.57 -3.26
N TYR A 299 -23.48 6.29 -3.35
CA TYR A 299 -22.81 5.52 -4.39
C TYR A 299 -22.87 6.11 -5.81
N SER A 300 -23.35 7.34 -5.99
CA SER A 300 -23.28 8.01 -7.30
C SER A 300 -21.82 8.35 -7.66
N PRO A 301 -21.45 8.32 -8.96
CA PRO A 301 -20.07 8.48 -9.40
C PRO A 301 -19.54 9.92 -9.21
N LEU A 302 -18.30 10.06 -8.75
CA LEU A 302 -17.54 11.32 -8.81
C LEU A 302 -16.80 11.45 -10.17
N PRO A 303 -16.29 12.64 -10.54
CA PRO A 303 -15.59 12.83 -11.82
C PRO A 303 -14.50 11.79 -12.10
N VAL A 304 -13.71 11.42 -11.08
CA VAL A 304 -12.68 10.39 -11.20
C VAL A 304 -13.24 9.00 -11.53
N TYR A 305 -14.42 8.63 -11.01
CA TYR A 305 -15.08 7.37 -11.38
C TYR A 305 -15.45 7.36 -12.85
N ASP A 306 -16.07 8.44 -13.33
CA ASP A 306 -16.50 8.54 -14.73
C ASP A 306 -15.30 8.58 -15.68
N ALA A 307 -14.22 9.26 -15.30
CA ALA A 307 -12.96 9.26 -16.05
C ALA A 307 -12.34 7.85 -16.14
N LEU A 308 -12.28 7.10 -15.04
CA LEU A 308 -11.80 5.71 -15.03
C LEU A 308 -12.70 4.77 -15.83
N ARG A 309 -14.02 4.99 -15.79
CA ARG A 309 -14.98 4.23 -16.60
C ARG A 309 -14.76 4.44 -18.10
N ALA A 310 -14.42 5.67 -18.50
CA ALA A 310 -14.16 6.05 -19.88
C ALA A 310 -12.73 5.72 -20.35
N MET A 311 -11.80 5.44 -19.43
CA MET A 311 -10.40 5.14 -19.73
C MET A 311 -10.26 3.87 -20.60
N PRO A 312 -9.44 3.90 -21.68
CA PRO A 312 -9.11 2.71 -22.45
C PRO A 312 -8.40 1.65 -21.59
N LYS A 313 -8.93 0.43 -21.59
CA LYS A 313 -8.43 -0.71 -20.79
C LYS A 313 -7.36 -1.54 -21.50
#